data_AF-A0A4U1BZ85-F1
#
_entry.id   AF-A0A4U1BZ85-F1
#
_cell.length_a   1.000
_cell.length_b   1.000
_cell.length_c   1.000
_cell.angle_alpha   90.00
_cell.angle_beta   90.00
_cell.angle_gamma   90.00
#
_symmetry.space_group_name_H-M   'P 1'
#
loop_
_entity.id
_entity.type
_entity.pdbx_description
1 polymer ?
#
loop_
_entity_poly.entity_id
_entity_poly.type
_entity_poly.pdbx_seq_one_letter_code
_entity_poly.pdbx_strand_id
1 'polypeptide(L)' 'MYVIKVKGVAKIPDYVQLRDEQFTLLAYFRVDRPEKSLEKVGLADKATYIMDIVKDLPFGQILKLDI' A
#
# COMPACT_ATOMS: atom_id res chain seq x y z
N MET A 1 3.84 -5.78 9.32
CA MET A 1 2.78 -5.22 8.44
C MET A 1 2.88 -5.87 7.06
N TYR A 2 1.81 -5.95 6.28
CA TYR A 2 1.82 -6.44 4.90
C TYR A 2 1.36 -5.37 3.92
N VAL A 3 1.94 -5.39 2.71
CA VAL A 3 1.53 -4.56 1.57
C VAL A 3 1.08 -5.43 0.40
N ILE A 4 0.03 -4.98 -0.29
CA ILE A 4 -0.52 -5.65 -1.48
C ILE A 4 -0.83 -4.59 -2.54
N LYS A 5 -0.35 -4.80 -3.76
CA LYS A 5 -0.71 -3.97 -4.93
C LYS A 5 -1.87 -4.62 -5.70
N VAL A 6 -2.95 -3.88 -5.88
CA VAL A 6 -4.18 -4.35 -6.54
C VAL A 6 -4.34 -3.64 -7.87
N LYS A 7 -4.51 -4.44 -8.93
CA LYS A 7 -4.67 -3.92 -10.30
C LYS A 7 -6.08 -3.38 -10.48
N GLY A 8 -6.18 -2.14 -10.91
CA GLY A 8 -7.43 -1.56 -11.36
C GLY A 8 -7.87 -2.14 -12.71
N VAL A 9 -9.18 -2.11 -12.96
CA VAL A 9 -9.77 -2.55 -14.24
C VAL A 9 -10.40 -1.37 -14.95
N ALA A 10 -10.20 -1.27 -16.27
CA ALA A 10 -10.73 -0.21 -17.12
C ALA A 10 -10.41 1.21 -16.59
N LYS A 11 -11.41 1.91 -16.06
CA LYS A 11 -11.29 3.28 -15.54
C LYS A 11 -10.89 3.34 -14.07
N ILE A 12 -10.84 2.20 -13.38
CA ILE A 12 -10.46 2.13 -11.98
C ILE A 12 -8.93 2.16 -11.89
N PRO A 13 -8.33 3.06 -11.10
CA PRO A 13 -6.87 3.12 -10.94
C PRO A 13 -6.35 1.94 -10.12
N ASP A 14 -5.03 1.78 -10.09
CA ASP A 14 -4.37 0.82 -9.22
C ASP A 14 -4.37 1.29 -7.77
N TYR A 15 -4.42 0.32 -6.85
CA TYR A 15 -4.47 0.56 -5.41
C TYR A 15 -3.39 -0.19 -4.65
N VAL A 16 -3.13 0.28 -3.45
CA VAL A 16 -2.30 -0.34 -2.43
C VAL A 16 -3.16 -0.61 -1.21
N GLN A 17 -2.99 -1.79 -0.62
CA GLN A 17 -3.52 -2.14 0.69
C GLN A 17 -2.38 -2.32 1.68
N LEU A 18 -2.52 -1.72 2.85
CA LEU A 18 -1.70 -2.03 4.02
C LEU A 18 -2.52 -2.84 5.01
N ARG A 19 -1.95 -3.90 5.55
CA ARG A 19 -2.60 -4.81 6.49
C ARG A 19 -1.73 -5.08 7.71
N ASP A 20 -2.36 -5.25 8.87
CA ASP A 20 -1.65 -5.68 10.09
C ASP A 20 -1.28 -7.18 10.06
N GLU A 21 -0.71 -7.70 11.15
CA GLU A 21 -0.31 -9.11 11.24
C GLU A 21 -1.49 -10.09 11.23
N GLN A 22 -2.70 -9.62 11.57
CA GLN A 22 -3.95 -10.37 11.50
C GLN A 22 -4.67 -10.18 10.15
N PHE A 23 -3.99 -9.55 9.18
CA PHE A 23 -4.52 -9.19 7.87
C PHE A 23 -5.71 -8.20 7.91
N THR A 24 -5.92 -7.46 9.00
CA THR A 24 -6.89 -6.35 9.07
C THR A 24 -6.47 -5.25 8.11
N LEU A 25 -7.40 -4.68 7.35
CA LEU A 25 -7.12 -3.56 6.44
C LEU A 25 -6.86 -2.27 7.25
N LEU A 26 -5.63 -1.78 7.21
CA LEU A 26 -5.22 -0.54 7.87
C LEU A 26 -5.40 0.68 6.95
N ALA A 27 -4.94 0.56 5.70
CA ALA A 27 -5.04 1.62 4.71
C ALA A 27 -5.36 1.07 3.32
N TYR A 28 -6.13 1.85 2.55
CA TYR A 28 -6.44 1.56 1.16
C TYR A 28 -6.38 2.86 0.35
N PHE A 29 -5.47 2.91 -0.63
CA PHE A 29 -5.21 4.14 -1.37
C PHE A 29 -4.72 3.88 -2.78
N ARG A 30 -4.85 4.88 -3.64
CA ARG A 30 -4.37 4.80 -5.02
C ARG A 30 -2.86 4.92 -5.05
N VAL A 31 -2.20 4.19 -5.95
CA VAL A 31 -0.73 4.23 -6.12
C VAL A 31 -0.22 5.66 -6.37
N ASP A 32 -1.00 6.49 -7.07
CA ASP A 32 -0.62 7.86 -7.42
C ASP A 32 -0.96 8.92 -6.35
N ARG A 33 -1.62 8.54 -5.24
CA ARG A 33 -2.02 9.48 -4.16
C ARG A 33 -1.88 8.85 -2.76
N PRO A 34 -0.66 8.52 -2.31
CA PRO A 34 -0.45 7.82 -1.04
C PRO A 34 -0.47 8.72 0.21
N GLU A 35 -0.13 10.00 0.08
CA GLU A 35 0.29 10.84 1.22
C GLU A 35 -0.78 10.92 2.33
N LYS A 36 -2.01 11.33 1.98
CA LYS A 36 -3.11 11.50 2.96
C LYS A 36 -3.49 10.20 3.66
N SER A 37 -3.30 9.05 3.00
CA SER A 37 -3.70 7.76 3.56
C SER A 37 -2.63 7.21 4.49
N LEU A 38 -1.35 7.39 4.15
CA LEU A 38 -0.23 7.02 5.01
C LEU A 38 -0.14 7.90 6.26
N GLU A 39 -0.44 9.19 6.12
CA GLU A 39 -0.51 10.12 7.26
C GLU A 39 -1.56 9.68 8.29
N LYS A 40 -2.76 9.29 7.84
CA LYS A 40 -3.85 8.82 8.72
C LYS A 40 -3.52 7.58 9.53
N VAL A 41 -2.60 6.75 9.07
CA VAL A 41 -2.16 5.54 9.77
C VAL A 41 -0.80 5.71 10.45
N GLY A 42 -0.29 6.95 10.55
CA GLY A 42 0.96 7.25 11.24
C GLY A 42 2.22 6.75 10.51
N LEU A 43 2.15 6.58 9.18
CA LEU A 43 3.25 6.09 8.34
C LEU A 43 3.81 7.17 7.38
N ALA A 44 3.60 8.45 7.70
CA ALA A 44 4.08 9.55 6.87
C ALA A 44 5.61 9.52 6.69
N ASP A 45 6.35 9.17 7.74
CA ASP A 45 7.81 9.05 7.74
C ASP A 45 8.32 7.82 6.95
N LYS A 46 7.46 6.82 6.73
CA LYS A 46 7.76 5.60 5.96
C LYS A 46 7.23 5.66 4.52
N ALA A 47 6.65 6.79 4.09
CA ALA A 47 5.98 6.87 2.80
C ALA A 47 6.89 6.53 1.62
N THR A 48 8.10 7.11 1.57
CA THR A 48 9.08 6.82 0.52
C THR A 48 9.42 5.33 0.46
N TYR A 49 9.75 4.73 1.61
CA TYR A 49 10.09 3.30 1.71
C TYR A 49 8.97 2.38 1.21
N ILE A 50 7.73 2.64 1.64
CA ILE A 50 6.57 1.85 1.22
C ILE A 50 6.34 2.00 -0.29
N MET A 51 6.46 3.22 -0.83
CA MET A 51 6.20 3.48 -2.24
C MET A 51 7.28 2.92 -3.18
N ASP A 52 8.55 2.92 -2.75
CA ASP A 52 9.62 2.27 -3.51
C ASP A 52 9.37 0.76 -3.63
N ILE A 53 8.95 0.11 -2.55
CA ILE A 53 8.55 -1.30 -2.57
C ILE A 53 7.34 -1.53 -3.49
N VAL A 54 6.30 -0.69 -3.39
CA VAL A 54 5.08 -0.82 -4.20
C VAL A 54 5.36 -0.66 -5.70
N LYS A 55 6.38 0.10 -6.07
CA LYS A 55 6.76 0.30 -7.47
C LYS A 55 7.14 -1.03 -8.13
N ASP A 56 7.94 -1.83 -7.43
CA ASP A 56 8.48 -3.10 -7.93
C ASP A 56 7.61 -4.32 -7.58
N LEU A 57 6.65 -4.17 -6.65
CA LEU A 57 5.74 -5.23 -6.25
C LEU A 57 4.77 -5.62 -7.39
N PRO A 58 4.74 -6.90 -7.82
CA PRO A 58 3.76 -7.38 -8.78
C PRO A 58 2.34 -7.35 -8.22
N PHE A 59 1.35 -7.16 -9.10
CA PHE A 59 -0.05 -7.16 -8.70
C PHE A 59 -0.48 -8.51 -8.11
N GLY A 60 -1.26 -8.46 -7.03
CA GLY A 60 -1.78 -9.64 -6.34
C GLY A 60 -0.78 -10.35 -5.44
N GLN A 61 0.48 -9.88 -5.36
CA GLN A 61 1.45 -10.42 -4.42
C GLN A 61 1.40 -9.68 -3.08
N ILE A 62 1.56 -10.45 -2.01
CA ILE A 62 1.63 -9.96 -0.64
C ILE A 62 3.10 -9.93 -0.23
N LEU A 63 3.56 -8.79 0.25
CA LEU A 63 4.90 -8.64 0.80
C LEU A 63 4.82 -8.20 2.26
N LYS A 64 5.64 -8.80 3.12
CA LYS A 64 5.82 -8.34 4.50
C LYS A 64 6.75 -7.13 4.52
N LEU A 65 6.32 -6.06 5.17
CA LEU A 65 7.12 -4.87 5.44
C LEU A 65 7.83 -5.01 6.79
N ASP A 66 9.11 -4.65 6.81
CA ASP A 66 9.92 -4.55 8.02
C ASP A 66 9.88 -3.11 8.56
N ILE A 67 8.83 -2.80 9.34
CA ILE A 67 8.52 -1.49 9.96
C ILE A 67 7.80 -1.68 11.30
#